data_AF-A0AAD8XSL2-F1
#
_entry.id   AF-A0AAD8XSL2-F1
#
_cell.length_a   1.000
_cell.length_b   1.000
_cell.length_c   1.000
_cell.angle_alpha   90.00
_cell.angle_beta   90.00
_cell.angle_gamma   90.00
#
_symmetry.space_group_name_H-M   'P 1'
#
loop_
_entity.id
_entity.type
_entity.pdbx_description
1 polymer ?
#
loop_
_entity_poly.entity_id
_entity_poly.type
_entity_poly.pdbx_seq_one_letter_code
_entity_poly.pdbx_strand_id
1 'polypeptide(L)'
;MSRRTTKKAAQPAPAPAPVAASGATRKRIDKLDDLDQTNKRLKTTLDKIDRDRATQMNKLQEKEKQLLDRLSKLNEEKHKTASANGNIDVSDDDFLEINAGGKVIAVKRATLTQLQGSRLEAMFSGRWDKKLDRDSSGRLFLDVNSDCFQAIVDYMNELAISSEDDPPMPPTVDDELQHILSHQMNLFGLTVDVDPQIDSNIITQHSDTMILHNWLEEDGSGGELELLYRSSRDGLTSANFHSKCDNKGPTVVIIETVEGGVIGGYANTAWKSNGANVSANKAFLFALSGFGLLSPCKMKLKNASDQYAIFNHPYGPMFGNGHGRHDLYVGGSTLYLRIGRSYYPGPTEQLTGGRTYNIKEMEVFQVTDNPSPLQDPRKKQPHSSNPVEKVVAVDTFSKEVNDAINEKWTTLQELEAEVLSLEESFKDEEEFIESFGSEDPNNVVMLNVSGTMMATSRATLLLPEDSVLAQQFDNSKWTEQGSASPRVKDWTPDDVTNWVKSVKDVPDDIATLFWENEIKGSELLALDKDGLKMIGVKRAGTICLLLKEIKQLEEASQDTATLIEYSPYCFGKILDYLRLKRLQTLGLVDEPALPIVCESQKKRFEKVVKYYFPGNSSFILG
;
A
#
# COMPACT_ATOMS: atom_id res chain seq x y z
N MET A 1 5.91 44.57 131.70
CA MET A 1 5.32 43.41 132.41
C MET A 1 4.00 43.09 131.70
N SER A 2 3.63 41.89 131.28
CA SER A 2 4.08 40.56 131.68
C SER A 2 3.47 39.52 130.73
N ARG A 3 4.03 38.31 130.80
CA ARG A 3 3.44 36.99 130.50
C ARG A 3 3.49 36.45 129.06
N ARG A 4 4.45 35.54 128.92
CA ARG A 4 4.39 34.26 128.18
C ARG A 4 2.98 33.66 128.13
N THR A 5 2.60 33.18 126.95
CA THR A 5 1.79 31.97 126.81
C THR A 5 2.25 31.18 125.58
N THR A 6 2.55 29.92 125.84
CA THR A 6 2.89 28.83 124.93
C THR A 6 1.82 28.58 123.87
N LYS A 7 2.20 28.32 122.61
CA LYS A 7 1.31 27.73 121.61
C LYS A 7 2.04 26.65 120.78
N LYS A 8 1.73 25.41 121.16
CA LYS A 8 1.39 24.23 120.35
C LYS A 8 1.80 24.25 118.86
N ALA A 9 2.56 23.23 118.46
CA ALA A 9 2.88 22.91 117.08
C ALA A 9 1.61 22.82 116.20
N ALA A 10 1.61 23.52 115.07
CA ALA A 10 0.61 23.41 114.01
C ALA A 10 1.06 22.36 112.98
N GLN A 11 0.11 21.55 112.54
CA GLN A 11 0.23 20.61 111.42
C GLN A 11 0.69 21.31 110.13
N PRO A 12 1.37 20.60 109.19
CA PRO A 12 1.70 21.17 107.89
C PRO A 12 0.42 21.49 107.12
N ALA A 13 0.34 22.71 106.59
CA ALA A 13 -0.73 23.12 105.68
C ALA A 13 -0.67 22.26 104.40
N PRO A 14 -1.83 21.87 103.83
CA PRO A 14 -1.86 21.08 102.60
C PRO A 14 -1.25 21.88 101.45
N ALA A 15 -0.50 21.19 100.59
CA ALA A 15 0.01 21.76 99.33
C ALA A 15 -1.14 22.39 98.53
N PRO A 16 -0.95 23.58 97.93
CA PRO A 16 -1.99 24.21 97.15
C PRO A 16 -2.36 23.31 95.97
N ALA A 17 -3.66 23.04 95.85
CA ALA A 17 -4.26 22.26 94.78
C ALA A 17 -3.85 22.84 93.41
N PRO A 18 -3.66 21.99 92.38
CA PRO A 18 -3.32 22.45 91.04
C PRO A 18 -4.40 23.41 90.57
N VAL A 19 -3.98 24.62 90.21
CA VAL A 19 -4.86 25.65 89.65
C VAL A 19 -5.54 25.06 88.41
N ALA A 20 -6.83 24.75 88.53
CA ALA A 20 -7.63 24.25 87.44
C ALA A 20 -7.62 25.29 86.32
N ALA A 21 -7.01 24.93 85.18
CA ALA A 21 -7.03 25.77 83.99
C ALA A 21 -8.48 26.13 83.66
N SER A 22 -8.75 27.43 83.45
CA SER A 22 -10.10 27.92 83.17
C SER A 22 -10.75 27.14 82.00
N GLY A 23 -12.07 27.00 81.99
CA GLY A 23 -12.78 26.30 80.89
C GLY A 23 -12.48 26.86 79.50
N ALA A 24 -12.00 28.11 79.39
CA ALA A 24 -11.51 28.71 78.15
C ALA A 24 -10.14 28.18 77.72
N THR A 25 -9.26 27.85 78.66
CA THR A 25 -7.92 27.29 78.41
C THR A 25 -8.03 25.84 77.90
N ARG A 26 -8.93 25.03 78.48
CA ARG A 26 -9.15 23.64 78.04
C ARG A 26 -9.71 23.55 76.61
N LYS A 27 -10.69 24.39 76.28
CA LYS A 27 -11.22 24.53 74.90
C LYS A 27 -10.16 24.97 73.88
N ARG A 28 -9.11 25.70 74.29
CA ARG A 28 -7.99 26.07 73.41
C ARG A 28 -7.04 24.90 73.15
N ILE A 29 -6.82 24.05 74.16
CA ILE A 29 -5.99 22.84 74.04
C ILE A 29 -6.67 21.83 73.11
N ASP A 30 -7.97 21.57 73.29
CA ASP A 30 -8.72 20.65 72.42
C ASP A 30 -8.67 21.11 70.93
N LYS A 31 -8.76 22.42 70.68
CA LYS A 31 -8.59 22.98 69.32
C LYS A 31 -7.17 22.84 68.75
N LEU A 32 -6.15 22.87 69.60
CA LEU A 32 -4.76 22.62 69.17
C LEU A 32 -4.56 21.15 68.80
N ASP A 33 -5.15 20.23 69.56
CA ASP A 33 -5.10 18.79 69.28
C ASP A 33 -5.84 18.45 67.97
N ASP A 34 -7.00 19.08 67.72
CA ASP A 34 -7.73 18.97 66.45
C ASP A 34 -6.89 19.50 65.26
N LEU A 35 -6.16 20.60 65.47
CA LEU A 35 -5.26 21.17 64.45
C LEU A 35 -4.07 20.25 64.16
N ASP A 36 -3.46 19.64 65.18
CA ASP A 36 -2.39 18.66 65.03
C ASP A 36 -2.87 17.40 64.28
N GLN A 37 -4.07 16.92 64.61
CA GLN A 37 -4.69 15.80 63.89
C GLN A 37 -4.97 16.15 62.42
N THR A 38 -5.41 17.38 62.15
CA THR A 38 -5.64 17.87 60.78
C THR A 38 -4.34 17.98 59.99
N ASN A 39 -3.27 18.51 60.60
CA ASN A 39 -1.95 18.58 59.98
C ASN A 39 -1.36 17.20 59.67
N LYS A 40 -1.54 16.22 60.56
CA LYS A 40 -1.17 14.82 60.31
C LYS A 40 -1.90 14.25 59.09
N ARG A 41 -3.22 14.46 58.99
CA ARG A 41 -4.03 14.02 57.83
C ARG A 41 -3.60 14.68 56.52
N LEU A 42 -3.34 15.99 56.55
CA LEU A 42 -2.82 16.74 55.40
C LEU A 42 -1.50 16.14 54.91
N LYS A 43 -0.55 15.92 55.83
CA LYS A 43 0.74 15.31 55.51
C LYS A 43 0.60 13.93 54.86
N THR A 44 -0.19 13.04 55.46
CA THR A 44 -0.40 11.69 54.90
C THR A 44 -1.05 11.71 53.52
N THR A 45 -1.93 12.68 53.27
CA THR A 45 -2.60 12.85 51.97
C THR A 45 -1.61 13.34 50.91
N LEU A 46 -0.78 14.33 51.24
CA LEU A 46 0.28 14.82 50.35
C LEU A 46 1.31 13.72 50.03
N ASP A 47 1.76 12.97 51.04
CA ASP A 47 2.67 11.84 50.85
C ASP A 47 2.07 10.77 49.92
N LYS A 48 0.74 10.57 49.96
CA LYS A 48 0.03 9.66 49.05
C LYS A 48 0.03 10.22 47.62
N ILE A 49 -0.34 11.49 47.44
CA ILE A 49 -0.34 12.16 46.13
C ILE A 49 1.04 12.10 45.49
N ASP A 50 2.10 12.36 46.25
CA ASP A 50 3.48 12.29 45.74
C ASP A 50 3.88 10.88 45.31
N ARG A 51 3.49 9.84 46.06
CA ARG A 51 3.71 8.43 45.67
C ARG A 51 2.93 8.04 44.42
N ASP A 52 1.67 8.44 44.33
CA ASP A 52 0.81 8.14 43.18
C ASP A 52 1.36 8.85 41.92
N ARG A 53 1.80 10.11 42.05
CA ARG A 53 2.47 10.87 40.97
C ARG A 53 3.76 10.20 40.52
N ALA A 54 4.63 9.81 41.46
CA ALA A 54 5.88 9.13 41.14
C ALA A 54 5.63 7.80 40.40
N THR A 55 4.58 7.08 40.78
CA THR A 55 4.18 5.83 40.13
C THR A 55 3.75 6.06 38.68
N GLN A 56 2.95 7.10 38.40
CA GLN A 56 2.55 7.45 37.03
C GLN A 56 3.75 7.88 36.18
N MET A 57 4.64 8.71 36.74
CA MET A 57 5.86 9.14 36.05
C MET A 57 6.77 7.97 35.69
N ASN A 58 6.97 7.01 36.62
CA ASN A 58 7.77 5.82 36.35
C ASN A 58 7.17 4.96 35.23
N LYS A 59 5.84 4.82 35.17
CA LYS A 59 5.17 4.09 34.08
C LYS A 59 5.40 4.75 32.72
N LEU A 60 5.26 6.08 32.66
CA LEU A 60 5.49 6.86 31.44
C LEU A 60 6.94 6.75 30.97
N GLN A 61 7.91 6.88 31.89
CA GLN A 61 9.35 6.76 31.58
C GLN A 61 9.72 5.36 31.10
N GLU A 62 9.16 4.33 31.73
CA GLU A 62 9.40 2.94 31.32
C GLU A 62 8.86 2.68 29.91
N LYS A 63 7.65 3.16 29.60
CA LYS A 63 7.06 3.02 28.27
C LYS A 63 7.85 3.79 27.20
N GLU A 64 8.26 5.02 27.50
CA GLU A 64 9.12 5.84 26.63
C GLU A 64 10.45 5.12 26.33
N LYS A 65 11.10 4.58 27.36
CA LYS A 65 12.33 3.80 27.20
C LYS A 65 12.13 2.55 26.34
N GLN A 66 11.04 1.82 26.56
CA GLN A 66 10.71 0.63 25.76
C GLN A 66 10.54 0.96 24.27
N LEU A 67 9.90 2.08 23.93
CA LEU A 67 9.74 2.52 22.54
C LEU A 67 11.07 2.92 21.91
N LEU A 68 11.93 3.64 22.65
CA LEU A 68 13.28 3.98 22.18
C LEU A 68 14.15 2.75 21.94
N ASP A 69 14.11 1.78 22.85
CA ASP A 69 14.86 0.52 22.71
C ASP A 69 14.38 -0.28 21.48
N ARG A 70 13.06 -0.31 21.21
CA ARG A 70 12.48 -0.94 20.00
C ARG A 70 12.93 -0.25 18.72
N LEU A 71 12.88 1.09 18.67
CA LEU A 71 13.35 1.87 17.52
C LEU A 71 14.85 1.67 17.25
N SER A 72 15.68 1.67 18.31
CA SER A 72 17.12 1.39 18.19
C SER A 72 17.35 0.01 17.61
N LYS A 73 16.65 -1.00 18.14
CA LYS A 73 16.77 -2.38 17.66
C LYS A 73 16.35 -2.52 16.21
N LEU A 74 15.24 -1.91 15.80
CA LEU A 74 14.78 -1.91 14.41
C LEU A 74 15.82 -1.27 13.47
N ASN A 75 16.42 -0.15 13.88
CA ASN A 75 17.48 0.51 13.09
C ASN A 75 18.75 -0.34 13.00
N GLU A 76 19.14 -1.02 14.08
CA GLU A 76 20.26 -1.97 14.06
C GLU A 76 19.99 -3.16 13.12
N GLU A 77 18.77 -3.69 13.13
CA GLU A 77 18.34 -4.75 12.21
C GLU A 77 18.37 -4.27 10.76
N LYS A 78 17.82 -3.09 10.45
CA LYS A 78 17.88 -2.46 9.11
C LYS A 78 19.32 -2.28 8.64
N HIS A 79 20.22 -1.78 9.50
CA HIS A 79 21.64 -1.61 9.17
C HIS A 79 22.34 -2.95 8.95
N LYS A 80 22.02 -3.97 9.76
CA LYS A 80 22.58 -5.32 9.58
C LYS A 80 22.16 -5.92 8.24
N THR A 81 20.89 -5.72 7.86
CA THR A 81 20.36 -6.13 6.55
C THR A 81 21.09 -5.42 5.41
N ALA A 82 21.30 -4.09 5.49
CA ALA A 82 22.07 -3.36 4.49
C ALA A 82 23.50 -3.90 4.33
N SER A 83 24.20 -4.18 5.44
CA SER A 83 25.55 -4.76 5.40
C SER A 83 25.58 -6.14 4.72
N ALA A 84 24.56 -6.96 4.92
CA ALA A 84 24.48 -8.31 4.36
C ALA A 84 24.04 -8.29 2.88
N ASN A 85 22.94 -7.60 2.58
CA ASN A 85 22.17 -7.75 1.36
C ASN A 85 22.26 -6.55 0.41
N GLY A 86 22.91 -5.47 0.82
CA GLY A 86 22.82 -4.20 0.12
C GLY A 86 24.14 -3.44 0.06
N ASN A 87 24.00 -2.12 0.05
CA ASN A 87 25.08 -1.15 0.08
C ASN A 87 24.82 -0.15 1.22
N ILE A 88 25.78 -0.05 2.14
CA ILE A 88 25.71 0.85 3.31
C ILE A 88 26.13 2.28 2.99
N ASP A 89 26.82 2.50 1.87
CA ASP A 89 27.39 3.78 1.47
C ASP A 89 26.49 4.52 0.45
N VAL A 90 25.20 4.17 0.39
CA VAL A 90 24.25 4.80 -0.53
C VAL A 90 23.94 6.24 -0.11
N SER A 91 23.74 7.09 -1.11
CA SER A 91 23.36 8.49 -0.92
C SER A 91 22.02 8.77 -1.60
N ASP A 92 21.24 9.66 -1.00
CA ASP A 92 20.01 10.19 -1.58
C ASP A 92 20.25 10.87 -2.95
N ASP A 93 21.46 11.40 -3.16
CA ASP A 93 21.87 12.00 -4.43
C ASP A 93 22.38 10.99 -5.48
N ASP A 94 22.40 9.69 -5.18
CA ASP A 94 22.77 8.66 -6.14
C ASP A 94 21.81 8.66 -7.34
N PHE A 95 22.37 8.52 -8.54
CA PHE A 95 21.59 8.29 -9.76
C PHE A 95 21.44 6.80 -10.00
N LEU A 96 20.21 6.34 -10.11
CA LEU A 96 19.85 4.97 -10.41
C LEU A 96 19.44 4.85 -11.86
N GLU A 97 20.05 3.90 -12.58
CA GLU A 97 19.57 3.45 -13.88
C GLU A 97 18.77 2.16 -13.70
N ILE A 98 17.49 2.21 -14.06
CA ILE A 98 16.54 1.12 -13.88
C ILE A 98 16.03 0.68 -15.24
N ASN A 99 16.23 -0.59 -15.58
CA ASN A 99 15.59 -1.24 -16.71
C ASN A 99 14.19 -1.70 -16.29
N ALA A 100 13.19 -0.89 -16.59
CA ALA A 100 11.79 -1.20 -16.35
C ALA A 100 11.19 -1.85 -17.61
N GLY A 101 11.15 -3.17 -17.64
CA GLY A 101 10.51 -3.93 -18.72
C GLY A 101 11.12 -3.76 -20.12
N GLY A 102 12.34 -3.24 -20.22
CA GLY A 102 13.06 -2.95 -21.47
C GLY A 102 13.37 -1.48 -21.70
N LYS A 103 12.73 -0.58 -20.94
CA LYS A 103 12.99 0.87 -20.99
C LYS A 103 13.92 1.25 -19.84
N VAL A 104 15.02 1.92 -20.16
CA VAL A 104 15.93 2.44 -19.14
C VAL A 104 15.42 3.79 -18.65
N ILE A 105 15.19 3.90 -17.35
CA ILE A 105 14.76 5.11 -16.65
C ILE A 105 15.86 5.51 -15.67
N ALA A 106 16.33 6.75 -15.78
CA ALA A 106 17.30 7.33 -14.86
C ALA A 106 16.58 8.23 -13.85
N VAL A 107 16.83 8.03 -12.56
CA VAL A 107 16.15 8.76 -11.48
C VAL A 107 17.04 8.85 -10.24
N LYS A 108 16.87 9.90 -9.43
CA LYS A 108 17.58 10.01 -8.14
C LYS A 108 17.03 9.00 -7.14
N ARG A 109 17.89 8.45 -6.29
CA ARG A 109 17.49 7.58 -5.17
C ARG A 109 16.47 8.28 -4.27
N ALA A 110 16.73 9.54 -3.89
CA ALA A 110 15.82 10.37 -3.09
C ALA A 110 14.38 10.41 -3.64
N THR A 111 14.23 10.46 -4.97
CA THR A 111 12.91 10.52 -5.60
C THR A 111 12.13 9.23 -5.37
N LEU A 112 12.77 8.07 -5.44
CA LEU A 112 12.11 6.78 -5.24
C LEU A 112 11.92 6.44 -3.76
N THR A 113 12.72 7.03 -2.87
CA THR A 113 12.65 6.81 -1.42
C THR A 113 11.88 7.90 -0.66
N GLN A 114 11.36 8.92 -1.35
CA GLN A 114 10.67 10.04 -0.69
C GLN A 114 9.38 9.64 0.05
N LEU A 115 8.74 8.54 -0.37
CA LEU A 115 7.53 8.00 0.26
C LEU A 115 7.89 6.88 1.23
N GLN A 116 8.06 7.25 2.50
CA GLN A 116 8.43 6.33 3.58
C GLN A 116 7.41 5.20 3.75
N GLY A 117 7.91 3.97 3.89
CA GLY A 117 7.07 2.77 4.04
C GLY A 117 6.35 2.32 2.76
N SER A 118 6.70 2.89 1.60
CA SER A 118 6.32 2.32 0.30
C SER A 118 7.29 1.21 -0.09
N ARG A 119 6.86 0.31 -0.99
CA ARG A 119 7.75 -0.73 -1.51
C ARG A 119 8.83 -0.15 -2.43
N LEU A 120 8.62 1.03 -3.02
CA LEU A 120 9.70 1.75 -3.71
C LEU A 120 10.80 2.19 -2.74
N GLU A 121 10.45 2.72 -1.56
CA GLU A 121 11.46 3.06 -0.55
C GLU A 121 12.23 1.82 -0.13
N ALA A 122 11.53 0.71 0.17
CA ALA A 122 12.17 -0.56 0.48
C ALA A 122 13.19 -0.99 -0.58
N MET A 123 12.76 -1.09 -1.85
CA MET A 123 13.59 -1.54 -2.97
C MET A 123 14.82 -0.64 -3.18
N PHE A 124 14.64 0.68 -3.08
CA PHE A 124 15.68 1.65 -3.42
C PHE A 124 16.35 2.28 -2.20
N SER A 125 16.12 1.75 -1.00
CA SER A 125 16.77 2.17 0.24
C SER A 125 18.28 1.88 0.29
N GLY A 126 18.79 1.05 -0.62
CA GLY A 126 20.14 0.51 -0.57
C GLY A 126 20.25 -0.78 0.23
N ARG A 127 19.26 -1.11 1.08
CA ARG A 127 19.31 -2.29 1.97
C ARG A 127 19.33 -3.62 1.22
N TRP A 128 18.74 -3.65 0.03
CA TRP A 128 18.51 -4.88 -0.76
C TRP A 128 19.17 -4.87 -2.14
N ASP A 129 20.09 -3.94 -2.41
CA ASP A 129 20.69 -3.73 -3.74
C ASP A 129 21.33 -4.98 -4.37
N LYS A 130 21.73 -6.00 -3.57
CA LYS A 130 22.29 -7.29 -4.07
C LYS A 130 21.23 -8.39 -4.27
N LYS A 131 20.02 -8.20 -3.74
CA LYS A 131 18.88 -9.14 -3.87
C LYS A 131 17.96 -8.79 -5.04
N LEU A 132 18.07 -7.58 -5.56
CA LEU A 132 17.35 -7.14 -6.74
C LEU A 132 18.05 -7.61 -8.02
N ASP A 133 17.24 -7.99 -9.00
CA ASP A 133 17.73 -8.42 -10.30
C ASP A 133 18.46 -7.29 -11.02
N ARG A 134 19.46 -7.69 -11.83
CA ARG A 134 20.18 -6.78 -12.70
C ARG A 134 20.20 -7.31 -14.12
N ASP A 135 20.13 -6.39 -15.08
CA ASP A 135 20.33 -6.76 -16.48
C ASP A 135 21.81 -6.98 -16.82
N SER A 136 22.10 -7.37 -18.06
CA SER A 136 23.46 -7.66 -18.53
C SER A 136 24.40 -6.44 -18.50
N SER A 137 23.85 -5.22 -18.41
CA SER A 137 24.61 -3.98 -18.25
C SER A 137 24.80 -3.59 -16.77
N GLY A 138 24.34 -4.42 -15.83
CA GLY A 138 24.45 -4.18 -14.38
C GLY A 138 23.40 -3.22 -13.82
N ARG A 139 22.42 -2.78 -14.62
CA ARG A 139 21.34 -1.88 -14.19
C ARG A 139 20.31 -2.66 -13.38
N LEU A 140 19.68 -2.00 -12.40
CA LEU A 140 18.57 -2.62 -11.65
C LEU A 140 17.43 -2.96 -12.62
N PHE A 141 16.85 -4.15 -12.51
CA PHE A 141 15.81 -4.62 -13.41
C PHE A 141 14.47 -4.78 -12.68
N LEU A 142 13.41 -4.25 -13.29
CA LEU A 142 12.03 -4.42 -12.84
C LEU A 142 11.21 -5.06 -13.97
N ASP A 143 10.61 -6.22 -13.70
CA ASP A 143 9.75 -6.92 -14.68
C ASP A 143 8.33 -6.37 -14.70
N VAL A 144 8.20 -5.11 -15.10
CA VAL A 144 6.94 -4.35 -15.07
C VAL A 144 6.68 -3.66 -16.41
N ASN A 145 5.46 -3.15 -16.63
CA ASN A 145 5.19 -2.33 -17.82
C ASN A 145 5.94 -0.98 -17.71
N SER A 146 6.68 -0.64 -18.76
CA SER A 146 7.59 0.51 -18.78
C SER A 146 6.88 1.86 -18.76
N ASP A 147 5.72 1.95 -19.40
CA ASP A 147 4.99 3.22 -19.56
C ASP A 147 4.27 3.59 -18.27
N CYS A 148 3.65 2.60 -17.62
CA CYS A 148 3.05 2.77 -16.30
C CYS A 148 4.11 3.08 -15.23
N PHE A 149 5.27 2.40 -15.26
CA PHE A 149 6.34 2.72 -14.32
C PHE A 149 6.94 4.11 -14.57
N GLN A 150 7.06 4.54 -15.83
CA GLN A 150 7.43 5.92 -16.16
C GLN A 150 6.42 6.92 -15.58
N ALA A 151 5.12 6.69 -15.75
CA ALA A 151 4.09 7.56 -15.19
C ALA A 151 4.19 7.68 -13.66
N ILE A 152 4.53 6.59 -12.97
CA ILE A 152 4.81 6.59 -11.52
C ILE A 152 6.05 7.44 -11.21
N VAL A 153 7.14 7.29 -11.96
CA VAL A 153 8.37 8.08 -11.76
C VAL A 153 8.13 9.56 -12.04
N ASP A 154 7.36 9.90 -13.08
CA ASP A 154 6.99 11.28 -13.42
C ASP A 154 6.17 11.91 -12.30
N TYR A 155 5.17 11.19 -11.78
CA TYR A 155 4.42 11.59 -10.59
C TYR A 155 5.32 11.83 -9.37
N MET A 156 6.27 10.94 -9.11
CA MET A 156 7.21 11.09 -7.99
C MET A 156 8.11 12.32 -8.18
N ASN A 157 8.55 12.61 -9.40
CA ASN A 157 9.31 13.83 -9.69
C ASN A 157 8.48 15.09 -9.48
N GLU A 158 7.22 15.10 -9.90
CA GLU A 158 6.31 16.22 -9.68
C GLU A 158 6.00 16.39 -8.18
N LEU A 159 5.79 15.30 -7.46
CA LEU A 159 5.57 15.31 -6.01
C LEU A 159 6.75 15.94 -5.26
N ALA A 160 7.98 15.66 -5.68
CA ALA A 160 9.19 16.21 -5.07
C ALA A 160 9.29 17.75 -5.17
N ILE A 161 8.61 18.36 -6.15
CA ILE A 161 8.62 19.82 -6.37
C ILE A 161 7.28 20.49 -6.04
N SER A 162 6.27 19.72 -5.65
CA SER A 162 4.93 20.21 -5.34
C SER A 162 4.83 20.71 -3.88
N SER A 163 3.76 21.46 -3.59
CA SER A 163 3.45 21.94 -2.23
C SER A 163 2.20 21.26 -1.69
N GLU A 164 1.99 21.29 -0.36
CA GLU A 164 0.78 20.71 0.24
C GLU A 164 -0.52 21.34 -0.30
N ASP A 165 -0.48 22.62 -0.69
CA ASP A 165 -1.64 23.34 -1.21
C ASP A 165 -1.89 23.12 -2.72
N ASP A 166 -0.93 22.50 -3.43
CA ASP A 166 -0.98 22.24 -4.87
C ASP A 166 -0.32 20.89 -5.18
N PRO A 167 -1.00 19.77 -4.88
CA PRO A 167 -0.48 18.44 -5.10
C PRO A 167 -0.48 18.09 -6.60
N PRO A 168 0.45 17.24 -7.05
CA PRO A 168 0.51 16.80 -8.43
C PRO A 168 -0.71 15.95 -8.79
N MET A 169 -1.03 15.89 -10.08
CA MET A 169 -2.09 14.99 -10.55
C MET A 169 -1.66 13.52 -10.39
N PRO A 170 -2.59 12.59 -10.12
CA PRO A 170 -2.28 11.17 -10.10
C PRO A 170 -1.60 10.68 -11.40
N PRO A 171 -0.78 9.61 -11.35
CA PRO A 171 -0.24 9.00 -12.55
C PRO A 171 -1.36 8.66 -13.54
N THR A 172 -1.16 8.98 -14.82
CA THR A 172 -2.12 8.67 -15.89
C THR A 172 -1.42 8.02 -17.07
N VAL A 173 -2.15 7.13 -17.74
CA VAL A 173 -1.72 6.40 -18.94
C VAL A 173 -2.91 6.29 -19.91
N ASP A 174 -2.66 5.79 -21.12
CA ASP A 174 -3.74 5.47 -22.05
C ASP A 174 -4.74 4.47 -21.42
N ASP A 175 -6.03 4.59 -21.76
CA ASP A 175 -7.13 3.77 -21.20
C ASP A 175 -6.83 2.25 -21.23
N GLU A 176 -6.11 1.77 -22.24
CA GLU A 176 -5.76 0.35 -22.35
C GLU A 176 -4.75 -0.13 -21.29
N LEU A 177 -3.98 0.78 -20.71
CA LEU A 177 -2.96 0.52 -19.70
C LEU A 177 -3.43 0.86 -18.28
N GLN A 178 -4.58 1.52 -18.12
CA GLN A 178 -5.06 1.98 -16.81
C GLN A 178 -5.13 0.86 -15.77
N HIS A 179 -5.62 -0.32 -16.15
CA HIS A 179 -5.66 -1.48 -15.24
C HIS A 179 -4.26 -1.97 -14.82
N ILE A 180 -3.27 -1.90 -15.72
CA ILE A 180 -1.88 -2.29 -15.46
C ILE A 180 -1.25 -1.28 -14.50
N LEU A 181 -1.50 0.01 -14.72
CA LEU A 181 -1.06 1.08 -13.82
C LEU A 181 -1.61 0.87 -12.41
N SER A 182 -2.90 0.55 -12.26
CA SER A 182 -3.49 0.26 -10.96
C SER A 182 -2.80 -0.91 -10.25
N HIS A 183 -2.53 -2.02 -10.95
CA HIS A 183 -1.78 -3.14 -10.38
C HIS A 183 -0.35 -2.76 -9.99
N GLN A 184 0.35 -1.95 -10.80
CA GLN A 184 1.70 -1.49 -10.47
C GLN A 184 1.73 -0.51 -9.30
N MET A 185 0.74 0.40 -9.19
CA MET A 185 0.62 1.28 -8.04
C MET A 185 0.42 0.48 -6.74
N ASN A 186 -0.43 -0.56 -6.77
CA ASN A 186 -0.63 -1.46 -5.64
C ASN A 186 0.65 -2.26 -5.33
N LEU A 187 1.28 -2.85 -6.35
CA LEU A 187 2.55 -3.58 -6.22
C LEU A 187 3.61 -2.76 -5.47
N PHE A 188 3.69 -1.45 -5.74
CA PHE A 188 4.67 -0.55 -5.15
C PHE A 188 4.22 0.12 -3.84
N GLY A 189 3.02 -0.21 -3.33
CA GLY A 189 2.47 0.42 -2.12
C GLY A 189 2.26 1.93 -2.28
N LEU A 190 1.90 2.36 -3.49
CA LEU A 190 1.61 3.76 -3.84
C LEU A 190 0.12 4.06 -3.90
N THR A 191 -0.71 3.02 -3.90
CA THR A 191 -2.09 3.17 -3.51
C THR A 191 -2.12 3.50 -2.03
N VAL A 192 -2.91 4.50 -1.65
CA VAL A 192 -3.29 4.61 -0.25
C VAL A 192 -3.99 3.31 0.07
N ASP A 193 -3.45 2.54 1.03
CA ASP A 193 -4.25 1.63 1.83
C ASP A 193 -5.31 2.49 2.54
N VAL A 194 -6.29 2.97 1.79
CA VAL A 194 -7.64 2.71 2.23
C VAL A 194 -7.68 1.20 2.12
N ASP A 195 -7.25 0.49 3.17
CA ASP A 195 -8.02 -0.67 3.56
C ASP A 195 -9.41 -0.07 3.65
N PRO A 196 -10.29 -0.29 2.67
CA PRO A 196 -11.61 0.25 2.74
C PRO A 196 -12.27 -0.74 3.70
N GLN A 197 -11.87 -0.68 4.96
CA GLN A 197 -12.49 -1.36 6.06
C GLN A 197 -13.78 -0.57 6.27
N ILE A 198 -14.67 -0.77 5.33
CA ILE A 198 -16.04 -0.34 5.40
C ILE A 198 -16.57 -1.00 6.66
N ASP A 199 -17.08 -0.21 7.60
CA ASP A 199 -17.77 -0.72 8.78
C ASP A 199 -19.09 -1.38 8.31
N SER A 200 -18.98 -2.57 7.74
CA SER A 200 -20.05 -3.34 7.12
C SER A 200 -20.12 -4.73 7.72
N ASN A 201 -21.31 -5.12 8.16
CA ASN A 201 -21.62 -6.49 8.53
C ASN A 201 -21.99 -7.33 7.30
N ILE A 202 -22.27 -6.70 6.15
CA ILE A 202 -22.70 -7.36 4.92
C ILE A 202 -21.49 -7.61 4.00
N ILE A 203 -20.70 -6.57 3.72
CA ILE A 203 -19.49 -6.65 2.91
C ILE A 203 -18.32 -6.97 3.83
N THR A 204 -17.94 -8.25 3.84
CA THR A 204 -16.83 -8.76 4.69
C THR A 204 -15.62 -9.19 3.88
N GLN A 205 -15.74 -9.29 2.55
CA GLN A 205 -14.67 -9.68 1.65
C GLN A 205 -14.03 -8.45 1.02
N HIS A 206 -12.70 -8.38 1.05
CA HIS A 206 -11.94 -7.27 0.46
C HIS A 206 -12.24 -7.11 -1.05
N SER A 207 -12.44 -8.20 -1.77
CA SER A 207 -12.78 -8.17 -3.20
C SER A 207 -14.12 -7.47 -3.50
N ASP A 208 -15.14 -7.68 -2.67
CA ASP A 208 -16.45 -7.04 -2.83
C ASP A 208 -16.38 -5.53 -2.54
N THR A 209 -15.58 -5.16 -1.53
CA THR A 209 -15.26 -3.77 -1.22
C THR A 209 -14.57 -3.08 -2.41
N MET A 210 -13.53 -3.70 -2.97
CA MET A 210 -12.79 -3.15 -4.11
C MET A 210 -13.68 -2.97 -5.34
N ILE A 211 -14.57 -3.93 -5.63
CA ILE A 211 -15.53 -3.83 -6.72
C ILE A 211 -16.47 -2.63 -6.54
N LEU A 212 -16.97 -2.42 -5.31
CA LEU A 212 -17.86 -1.30 -5.01
C LEU A 212 -17.13 0.05 -5.16
N HIS A 213 -15.91 0.17 -4.66
CA HIS A 213 -15.09 1.38 -4.80
C HIS A 213 -14.78 1.69 -6.28
N ASN A 214 -14.35 0.70 -7.06
CA ASN A 214 -14.11 0.86 -8.49
C ASN A 214 -15.38 1.35 -9.23
N TRP A 215 -16.54 0.79 -8.89
CA TRP A 215 -17.80 1.24 -9.49
C TRP A 215 -18.18 2.68 -9.12
N LEU A 216 -17.84 3.16 -7.93
CA LEU A 216 -18.05 4.55 -7.52
C LEU A 216 -17.06 5.49 -8.22
N GLU A 217 -15.81 5.07 -8.37
CA GLU A 217 -14.76 5.81 -9.08
C GLU A 217 -15.08 5.98 -10.57
N GLU A 218 -15.54 4.92 -11.26
CA GLU A 218 -15.98 4.99 -12.67
C GLU A 218 -17.00 6.12 -12.92
N ASP A 219 -17.88 6.38 -11.94
CA ASP A 219 -18.91 7.41 -12.03
C ASP A 219 -18.45 8.75 -11.40
N GLY A 220 -17.16 8.90 -11.13
CA GLY A 220 -16.52 10.10 -10.59
C GLY A 220 -17.04 10.46 -9.20
N SER A 221 -17.24 9.46 -8.35
CA SER A 221 -17.72 9.57 -6.96
C SER A 221 -16.83 8.74 -6.00
N GLY A 222 -15.53 8.63 -6.32
CA GLY A 222 -14.53 7.91 -5.53
C GLY A 222 -14.29 8.62 -4.19
N GLY A 223 -14.86 8.06 -3.13
CA GLY A 223 -14.94 8.67 -1.82
C GLY A 223 -14.95 7.64 -0.70
N GLU A 224 -14.76 8.12 0.54
CA GLU A 224 -14.87 7.24 1.72
C GLU A 224 -16.34 6.89 1.98
N LEU A 225 -16.56 5.69 2.53
CA LEU A 225 -17.88 5.17 2.87
C LEU A 225 -18.09 5.25 4.38
N GLU A 226 -18.84 6.27 4.83
CA GLU A 226 -19.16 6.46 6.23
C GLU A 226 -20.54 5.84 6.58
N LEU A 227 -20.60 4.92 7.54
CA LEU A 227 -21.84 4.23 7.92
C LEU A 227 -22.86 5.20 8.56
N LEU A 228 -23.98 5.46 7.86
CA LEU A 228 -25.10 6.26 8.37
C LEU A 228 -26.11 5.44 9.15
N TYR A 229 -26.43 4.26 8.64
CA TYR A 229 -27.55 3.44 9.12
C TYR A 229 -27.21 1.97 9.00
N ARG A 230 -27.52 1.19 10.05
CA ARG A 230 -27.45 -0.27 10.06
C ARG A 230 -28.70 -0.82 10.71
N SER A 231 -29.43 -1.71 10.04
CA SER A 231 -30.74 -2.14 10.53
C SER A 231 -30.71 -2.94 11.84
N SER A 232 -29.64 -3.71 12.11
CA SER A 232 -29.43 -4.38 13.40
C SER A 232 -29.12 -3.41 14.55
N ARG A 233 -28.52 -2.25 14.26
CA ARG A 233 -28.20 -1.18 15.24
C ARG A 233 -29.37 -0.23 15.45
N ASP A 234 -29.97 0.23 14.35
CA ASP A 234 -30.91 1.36 14.30
C ASP A 234 -32.36 0.92 14.11
N GLY A 235 -32.63 -0.36 13.77
CA GLY A 235 -33.96 -0.92 13.54
C GLY A 235 -34.50 -0.70 12.12
N LEU A 236 -35.13 -1.73 11.56
CA LEU A 236 -35.58 -1.82 10.15
C LEU A 236 -36.93 -1.11 9.86
N THR A 237 -37.13 0.11 10.38
CA THR A 237 -38.32 0.91 10.07
C THR A 237 -37.99 2.05 9.10
N SER A 238 -38.94 2.42 8.24
CA SER A 238 -38.78 3.55 7.31
C SER A 238 -38.50 4.87 8.03
N ALA A 239 -39.09 5.06 9.22
CA ALA A 239 -38.82 6.23 10.06
C ALA A 239 -37.35 6.31 10.49
N ASN A 240 -36.76 5.17 10.87
CA ASN A 240 -35.36 5.13 11.30
C ASN A 240 -34.40 5.40 10.12
N PHE A 241 -34.67 4.80 8.95
CA PHE A 241 -33.93 5.10 7.72
C PHE A 241 -33.92 6.61 7.42
N HIS A 242 -35.10 7.24 7.30
CA HIS A 242 -35.18 8.66 6.98
C HIS A 242 -34.55 9.57 8.05
N SER A 243 -34.69 9.22 9.33
CA SER A 243 -34.06 9.99 10.41
C SER A 243 -32.53 10.03 10.33
N LYS A 244 -31.92 9.02 9.69
CA LYS A 244 -30.46 8.87 9.56
C LYS A 244 -29.94 9.32 8.19
N CYS A 245 -30.68 9.03 7.12
CA CYS A 245 -30.18 9.14 5.75
C CYS A 245 -30.70 10.36 4.97
N ASP A 246 -31.79 11.01 5.41
CA ASP A 246 -32.30 12.18 4.71
C ASP A 246 -31.30 13.35 4.80
N ASN A 247 -31.14 14.06 3.67
CA ASN A 247 -30.25 15.21 3.51
C ASN A 247 -28.75 14.95 3.73
N LYS A 248 -28.30 13.69 3.64
CA LYS A 248 -26.89 13.31 3.80
C LYS A 248 -26.03 13.37 2.53
N GLY A 249 -26.60 13.77 1.40
CA GLY A 249 -25.86 13.81 0.13
C GLY A 249 -25.86 12.46 -0.60
N PRO A 250 -24.82 12.16 -1.38
CA PRO A 250 -24.67 10.87 -2.05
C PRO A 250 -24.58 9.70 -1.08
N THR A 251 -25.24 8.59 -1.38
CA THR A 251 -25.27 7.41 -0.51
C THR A 251 -25.23 6.09 -1.28
N VAL A 252 -24.62 5.08 -0.70
CA VAL A 252 -24.71 3.68 -1.12
C VAL A 252 -25.64 2.92 -0.15
N VAL A 253 -26.62 2.20 -0.70
CA VAL A 253 -27.50 1.30 0.05
C VAL A 253 -27.08 -0.14 -0.24
N ILE A 254 -26.84 -0.95 0.80
CA ILE A 254 -26.45 -2.35 0.72
C ILE A 254 -27.45 -3.19 1.53
N ILE A 255 -27.96 -4.28 0.94
CA ILE A 255 -28.99 -5.13 1.52
C ILE A 255 -28.56 -6.58 1.41
N GLU A 256 -28.55 -7.29 2.53
CA GLU A 256 -28.44 -8.76 2.59
C GLU A 256 -29.84 -9.34 2.76
N THR A 257 -30.25 -10.28 1.90
CA THR A 257 -31.50 -11.00 2.04
C THR A 257 -31.34 -12.25 2.90
N VAL A 258 -32.45 -12.77 3.45
CA VAL A 258 -32.44 -14.03 4.23
C VAL A 258 -31.94 -15.23 3.40
N GLU A 259 -32.14 -15.18 2.09
CA GLU A 259 -31.67 -16.21 1.13
C GLU A 259 -30.17 -16.07 0.79
N GLY A 260 -29.46 -15.10 1.38
CA GLY A 260 -28.02 -14.88 1.18
C GLY A 260 -27.66 -14.09 -0.07
N GLY A 261 -28.62 -13.34 -0.65
CA GLY A 261 -28.33 -12.43 -1.75
C GLY A 261 -27.88 -11.05 -1.26
N VAL A 262 -26.84 -10.49 -1.89
CA VAL A 262 -26.35 -9.13 -1.58
C VAL A 262 -26.60 -8.21 -2.76
N ILE A 263 -27.39 -7.16 -2.54
CA ILE A 263 -27.85 -6.23 -3.57
C ILE A 263 -27.96 -4.82 -3.03
N GLY A 264 -27.85 -3.83 -3.90
CA GLY A 264 -27.87 -2.45 -3.49
C GLY A 264 -28.02 -1.45 -4.63
N GLY A 265 -27.86 -0.18 -4.27
CA GLY A 265 -27.88 0.93 -5.20
C GLY A 265 -27.13 2.13 -4.69
N TYR A 266 -26.48 2.83 -5.61
CA TYR A 266 -25.86 4.12 -5.36
C TYR A 266 -26.77 5.25 -5.86
N ALA A 267 -27.00 6.24 -5.00
CA ALA A 267 -27.74 7.45 -5.32
C ALA A 267 -26.81 8.66 -5.16
N ASN A 268 -26.56 9.40 -6.24
CA ASN A 268 -25.75 10.62 -6.20
C ASN A 268 -26.55 11.87 -5.80
N THR A 269 -27.73 11.69 -5.21
CA THR A 269 -28.64 12.76 -4.78
C THR A 269 -29.18 12.44 -3.39
N ALA A 270 -29.30 13.45 -2.52
CA ALA A 270 -29.78 13.28 -1.16
C ALA A 270 -31.26 12.84 -1.07
N TRP A 271 -31.56 11.97 -0.10
CA TRP A 271 -32.92 11.57 0.27
C TRP A 271 -33.70 12.70 0.96
N LYS A 272 -35.02 12.79 0.72
CA LYS A 272 -35.87 13.90 1.22
C LYS A 272 -37.27 13.51 1.71
N SER A 273 -37.64 12.22 1.67
CA SER A 273 -38.95 11.66 2.13
C SER A 273 -40.23 12.42 1.74
N ASN A 274 -40.21 13.25 0.69
CA ASN A 274 -41.25 14.21 0.34
C ASN A 274 -42.21 13.76 -0.77
N GLY A 275 -42.10 12.51 -1.22
CA GLY A 275 -42.88 11.93 -2.31
C GLY A 275 -42.52 12.45 -3.70
N ALA A 276 -41.32 13.03 -3.90
CA ALA A 276 -40.90 13.55 -5.20
C ALA A 276 -39.99 12.58 -5.97
N ASN A 277 -40.12 12.58 -7.30
CA ASN A 277 -39.13 11.96 -8.20
C ASN A 277 -37.94 12.89 -8.37
N VAL A 278 -36.74 12.33 -8.39
CA VAL A 278 -35.48 13.07 -8.53
C VAL A 278 -34.65 12.47 -9.66
N SER A 279 -34.19 13.36 -10.55
CA SER A 279 -33.21 13.01 -11.57
C SER A 279 -31.85 12.75 -10.93
N ALA A 280 -31.25 11.61 -11.26
CA ALA A 280 -29.89 11.26 -10.91
C ALA A 280 -29.18 10.85 -12.20
N ASN A 281 -27.94 11.31 -12.40
CA ASN A 281 -27.17 11.05 -13.62
C ASN A 281 -26.03 10.04 -13.41
N LYS A 282 -25.71 9.72 -12.16
CA LYS A 282 -24.66 8.78 -11.77
C LYS A 282 -25.18 7.62 -10.92
N ALA A 283 -26.50 7.52 -10.72
CA ALA A 283 -27.06 6.43 -9.95
C ALA A 283 -26.94 5.10 -10.70
N PHE A 284 -26.71 4.02 -9.95
CA PHE A 284 -26.67 2.66 -10.47
C PHE A 284 -27.21 1.69 -9.42
N LEU A 285 -27.70 0.54 -9.89
CA LEU A 285 -27.99 -0.61 -9.05
C LEU A 285 -26.85 -1.62 -9.17
N PHE A 286 -26.67 -2.47 -8.17
CA PHE A 286 -25.68 -3.54 -8.24
C PHE A 286 -26.14 -4.76 -7.46
N ALA A 287 -25.62 -5.92 -7.83
CA ALA A 287 -25.74 -7.15 -7.07
C ALA A 287 -24.35 -7.79 -6.96
N LEU A 288 -23.90 -8.09 -5.74
CA LEU A 288 -22.59 -8.67 -5.48
C LEU A 288 -22.63 -10.20 -5.49
N SER A 289 -23.65 -10.78 -4.87
CA SER A 289 -23.77 -12.23 -4.74
C SER A 289 -25.22 -12.70 -4.61
N GLY A 290 -25.44 -14.01 -4.75
CA GLY A 290 -26.76 -14.61 -4.76
C GLY A 290 -27.53 -14.37 -6.06
N PHE A 291 -28.86 -14.49 -6.03
CA PHE A 291 -29.74 -14.29 -7.19
C PHE A 291 -29.42 -15.12 -8.46
N GLY A 292 -28.63 -16.19 -8.33
CA GLY A 292 -28.14 -17.01 -9.44
C GLY A 292 -26.98 -16.40 -10.23
N LEU A 293 -26.26 -15.44 -9.64
CA LEU A 293 -25.10 -14.78 -10.26
C LEU A 293 -23.87 -15.69 -10.25
N LEU A 294 -23.09 -15.62 -11.33
CA LEU A 294 -21.75 -16.22 -11.43
C LEU A 294 -20.63 -15.22 -11.06
N SER A 295 -20.93 -13.93 -11.16
CA SER A 295 -20.03 -12.83 -10.81
C SER A 295 -20.84 -11.57 -10.43
N PRO A 296 -20.24 -10.62 -9.68
CA PRO A 296 -20.86 -9.33 -9.35
C PRO A 296 -21.27 -8.55 -10.60
N CYS A 297 -22.38 -7.80 -10.51
CA CYS A 297 -22.96 -7.10 -11.65
C CYS A 297 -23.43 -5.69 -11.30
N LYS A 298 -22.97 -4.70 -12.09
CA LYS A 298 -23.44 -3.30 -12.08
C LYS A 298 -24.52 -3.08 -13.14
N MET A 299 -25.61 -2.45 -12.75
CA MET A 299 -26.78 -2.13 -13.57
C MET A 299 -26.93 -0.61 -13.67
N LYS A 300 -26.42 -0.03 -14.76
CA LYS A 300 -26.40 1.42 -14.99
C LYS A 300 -27.81 1.96 -15.32
N LEU A 301 -28.02 3.25 -15.09
CA LEU A 301 -29.19 3.96 -15.62
C LEU A 301 -29.23 3.88 -17.14
N LYS A 302 -30.42 3.71 -17.71
CA LYS A 302 -30.60 3.72 -19.18
C LYS A 302 -30.49 5.11 -19.78
N ASN A 303 -30.95 6.12 -19.04
CA ASN A 303 -30.91 7.51 -19.43
C ASN A 303 -30.34 8.34 -18.26
N ALA A 304 -29.21 9.01 -18.49
CA ALA A 304 -28.56 9.87 -17.50
C ALA A 304 -29.40 11.10 -17.09
N SER A 305 -30.49 11.40 -17.82
CA SER A 305 -31.45 12.46 -17.51
C SER A 305 -32.81 11.92 -17.02
N ASP A 306 -32.89 10.65 -16.61
CA ASP A 306 -34.14 10.06 -16.14
C ASP A 306 -34.62 10.74 -14.85
N GLN A 307 -35.69 11.53 -14.94
CA GLN A 307 -36.34 12.17 -13.79
C GLN A 307 -36.91 11.17 -12.78
N TYR A 308 -37.02 9.89 -13.15
CA TYR A 308 -37.52 8.80 -12.31
C TYR A 308 -36.41 7.92 -11.72
N ALA A 309 -35.14 8.35 -11.79
CA ALA A 309 -34.02 7.58 -11.28
C ALA A 309 -34.15 7.27 -9.78
N ILE A 310 -34.51 8.26 -8.96
CA ILE A 310 -34.70 8.12 -7.51
C ILE A 310 -36.10 8.60 -7.12
N PHE A 311 -36.75 7.92 -6.17
CA PHE A 311 -38.04 8.34 -5.64
C PHE A 311 -37.99 8.55 -4.13
N ASN A 312 -38.20 9.79 -3.69
CA ASN A 312 -38.13 10.21 -2.28
C ASN A 312 -39.42 9.88 -1.51
N HIS A 313 -39.86 8.63 -1.52
CA HIS A 313 -41.05 8.23 -0.78
C HIS A 313 -40.80 8.18 0.74
N PRO A 314 -41.82 8.39 1.61
CA PRO A 314 -41.74 8.16 3.06
C PRO A 314 -41.45 6.71 3.53
N TYR A 315 -41.09 5.80 2.63
CA TYR A 315 -40.81 4.40 2.95
C TYR A 315 -39.29 4.15 3.01
N GLY A 316 -38.80 2.97 2.66
CA GLY A 316 -37.36 2.76 2.52
C GLY A 316 -36.82 3.36 1.21
N PRO A 317 -35.53 3.12 0.93
CA PRO A 317 -34.91 3.54 -0.33
C PRO A 317 -35.66 2.98 -1.56
N MET A 318 -35.78 3.83 -2.58
CA MET A 318 -36.45 3.50 -3.85
C MET A 318 -35.66 4.00 -5.05
N PHE A 319 -35.34 3.06 -5.94
CA PHE A 319 -34.66 3.30 -7.20
C PHE A 319 -35.58 2.93 -8.36
N GLY A 320 -35.69 3.85 -9.31
CA GLY A 320 -36.59 3.74 -10.44
C GLY A 320 -38.05 4.00 -10.03
N ASN A 321 -38.73 4.85 -10.78
CA ASN A 321 -40.18 5.04 -10.66
C ASN A 321 -40.85 5.26 -12.04
N GLY A 322 -40.26 4.68 -13.08
CA GLY A 322 -40.78 4.76 -14.44
C GLY A 322 -42.18 4.14 -14.55
N HIS A 323 -43.18 4.99 -14.81
CA HIS A 323 -44.59 4.60 -14.95
C HIS A 323 -45.23 3.99 -13.70
N GLY A 324 -44.88 4.49 -12.51
CA GLY A 324 -45.49 4.08 -11.23
C GLY A 324 -45.09 2.67 -10.76
N ARG A 325 -43.93 2.20 -11.20
CA ARG A 325 -43.35 0.90 -10.83
C ARG A 325 -41.86 1.05 -10.61
N HIS A 326 -41.35 0.39 -9.56
CA HIS A 326 -39.98 0.54 -9.08
C HIS A 326 -39.07 -0.59 -9.54
N ASP A 327 -37.79 -0.29 -9.77
CA ASP A 327 -36.75 -1.29 -10.04
C ASP A 327 -36.30 -1.95 -8.74
N LEU A 328 -36.05 -1.15 -7.70
CA LEU A 328 -35.75 -1.58 -6.33
C LEU A 328 -36.56 -0.76 -5.33
N TYR A 329 -37.24 -1.43 -4.40
CA TYR A 329 -38.03 -0.79 -3.34
C TYR A 329 -37.89 -1.54 -2.02
N VAL A 330 -37.62 -0.80 -0.93
CA VAL A 330 -37.67 -1.32 0.44
C VAL A 330 -38.92 -0.81 1.17
N GLY A 331 -39.76 -1.74 1.60
CA GLY A 331 -40.98 -1.48 2.38
C GLY A 331 -41.00 -2.29 3.66
N GLY A 332 -40.79 -1.64 4.81
CA GLY A 332 -40.64 -2.35 6.08
C GLY A 332 -39.49 -3.34 6.03
N SER A 333 -39.75 -4.62 6.33
CA SER A 333 -38.76 -5.70 6.31
C SER A 333 -38.63 -6.41 4.96
N THR A 334 -39.20 -5.85 3.88
CA THR A 334 -39.26 -6.49 2.57
C THR A 334 -38.55 -5.68 1.50
N LEU A 335 -37.84 -6.39 0.61
CA LEU A 335 -37.19 -5.87 -0.58
C LEU A 335 -37.96 -6.36 -1.81
N TYR A 336 -38.39 -5.45 -2.68
CA TYR A 336 -39.01 -5.76 -3.97
C TYR A 336 -38.04 -5.45 -5.12
N LEU A 337 -37.86 -6.41 -6.04
CA LEU A 337 -36.97 -6.29 -7.20
C LEU A 337 -37.71 -6.55 -8.51
N ARG A 338 -37.60 -5.59 -9.44
CA ARG A 338 -38.04 -5.71 -10.84
C ARG A 338 -37.17 -4.86 -11.76
N ILE A 339 -35.87 -5.14 -11.72
CA ILE A 339 -34.85 -4.35 -12.41
C ILE A 339 -35.00 -4.51 -13.92
N GLY A 340 -34.89 -3.40 -14.66
CA GLY A 340 -35.01 -3.38 -16.11
C GLY A 340 -35.94 -2.30 -16.64
N ARG A 341 -36.39 -1.35 -15.80
CA ARG A 341 -37.20 -0.20 -16.20
C ARG A 341 -36.34 1.03 -16.40
N SER A 342 -35.98 1.73 -15.32
CA SER A 342 -35.09 2.90 -15.34
C SER A 342 -33.62 2.50 -15.42
N TYR A 343 -33.29 1.32 -14.90
CA TYR A 343 -31.95 0.72 -14.95
C TYR A 343 -31.90 -0.42 -15.98
N TYR A 344 -30.71 -0.69 -16.53
CA TYR A 344 -30.49 -1.87 -17.36
C TYR A 344 -30.80 -3.16 -16.56
N PRO A 345 -31.40 -4.18 -17.20
CA PRO A 345 -31.78 -5.41 -16.51
C PRO A 345 -30.54 -6.17 -16.04
N GLY A 346 -30.64 -6.81 -14.88
CA GLY A 346 -29.65 -7.78 -14.40
C GLY A 346 -29.70 -9.11 -15.19
N PRO A 347 -28.68 -9.96 -15.06
CA PRO A 347 -28.52 -11.16 -15.90
C PRO A 347 -29.49 -12.31 -15.56
N THR A 348 -30.22 -12.23 -14.44
CA THR A 348 -31.09 -13.32 -13.97
C THR A 348 -32.56 -12.91 -13.85
N GLU A 349 -33.47 -13.89 -13.99
CA GLU A 349 -34.91 -13.69 -13.75
C GLU A 349 -35.22 -13.33 -12.29
N GLN A 350 -34.32 -13.64 -11.36
CA GLN A 350 -34.51 -13.30 -9.95
C GLN A 350 -34.46 -11.79 -9.72
N LEU A 351 -33.62 -11.08 -10.49
CA LEU A 351 -33.49 -9.62 -10.43
C LEU A 351 -34.58 -8.89 -11.25
N THR A 352 -35.03 -9.48 -12.36
CA THR A 352 -35.90 -8.82 -13.33
C THR A 352 -37.39 -9.20 -13.22
N GLY A 353 -37.69 -10.33 -12.55
CA GLY A 353 -39.00 -10.99 -12.57
C GLY A 353 -40.10 -10.39 -11.70
N GLY A 354 -39.81 -9.40 -10.85
CA GLY A 354 -40.82 -8.83 -9.94
C GLY A 354 -41.04 -9.68 -8.69
N ARG A 355 -39.98 -9.89 -7.90
CA ARG A 355 -39.99 -10.76 -6.71
C ARG A 355 -39.84 -9.95 -5.42
N THR A 356 -40.30 -10.53 -4.32
CA THR A 356 -40.15 -9.97 -2.97
C THR A 356 -39.26 -10.88 -2.12
N TYR A 357 -38.34 -10.28 -1.38
CA TYR A 357 -37.38 -10.95 -0.51
C TYR A 357 -37.48 -10.38 0.91
N ASN A 358 -37.14 -11.19 1.91
CA ASN A 358 -37.03 -10.71 3.28
C ASN A 358 -35.63 -10.17 3.53
N ILE A 359 -35.54 -9.02 4.17
CA ILE A 359 -34.27 -8.37 4.51
C ILE A 359 -33.72 -9.01 5.78
N LYS A 360 -32.45 -9.43 5.75
CA LYS A 360 -31.68 -9.88 6.90
C LYS A 360 -30.94 -8.72 7.55
N GLU A 361 -30.27 -7.90 6.75
CA GLU A 361 -29.56 -6.70 7.18
C GLU A 361 -29.62 -5.63 6.07
N MET A 362 -29.68 -4.36 6.45
CA MET A 362 -29.57 -3.24 5.52
C MET A 362 -28.63 -2.19 6.11
N GLU A 363 -27.65 -1.80 5.31
CA GLU A 363 -26.65 -0.79 5.64
C GLU A 363 -26.68 0.35 4.62
N VAL A 364 -26.46 1.57 5.09
CA VAL A 364 -26.42 2.76 4.23
C VAL A 364 -25.20 3.57 4.58
N PHE A 365 -24.41 3.88 3.57
CA PHE A 365 -23.16 4.64 3.70
C PHE A 365 -23.30 5.98 2.98
N GLN A 366 -22.79 7.04 3.60
CA GLN A 366 -22.55 8.31 2.93
C GLN A 366 -21.28 8.19 2.09
N VAL A 367 -21.31 8.74 0.87
CA VAL A 367 -20.10 8.89 0.04
C VAL A 367 -19.61 10.33 0.21
N THR A 368 -18.41 10.49 0.75
CA THR A 368 -17.76 11.80 0.92
C THR A 368 -16.76 12.03 -0.20
N ASP A 369 -16.77 13.23 -0.79
CA ASP A 369 -15.75 13.60 -1.78
C ASP A 369 -14.39 13.68 -1.08
N ASN A 370 -13.43 12.86 -1.48
CA ASN A 370 -12.06 12.97 -1.00
C ASN A 370 -11.33 14.03 -1.87
N PRO A 371 -10.72 15.08 -1.30
CA PRO A 371 -9.75 15.87 -2.03
C PRO A 371 -8.53 14.98 -2.31
N SER A 372 -8.44 14.48 -3.55
CA SER A 372 -7.32 13.73 -4.13
C SER A 372 -7.03 12.34 -3.49
N PRO A 373 -6.99 11.24 -4.27
CA PRO A 373 -6.66 9.89 -3.77
C PRO A 373 -5.23 9.72 -3.27
N LEU A 374 -4.42 10.78 -3.31
CA LEU A 374 -3.01 10.77 -2.98
C LEU A 374 -2.81 11.76 -1.83
N GLN A 375 -3.21 11.36 -0.63
CA GLN A 375 -2.64 12.00 0.55
C GLN A 375 -1.21 11.55 0.71
N ASP A 376 -0.36 12.51 1.02
CA ASP A 376 1.02 12.33 1.42
C ASP A 376 1.17 11.16 2.42
N PRO A 377 1.84 10.05 2.06
CA PRO A 377 2.13 8.93 2.96
C PRO A 377 2.83 9.34 4.26
N ARG A 378 3.44 10.54 4.33
CA ARG A 378 3.97 11.12 5.58
C ARG A 378 2.88 11.42 6.62
N LYS A 379 1.59 11.35 6.25
CA LYS A 379 0.41 11.53 7.13
C LYS A 379 -0.38 10.22 7.34
N LYS A 380 0.26 9.04 7.31
CA LYS A 380 -0.38 7.80 7.80
C LYS A 380 -0.85 8.02 9.23
N GLN A 381 -2.16 8.14 9.45
CA GLN A 381 -2.72 7.85 10.76
C GLN A 381 -2.66 6.33 10.97
N PRO A 382 -2.27 5.86 12.16
CA PRO A 382 -2.17 4.44 12.42
C PRO A 382 -3.57 3.80 12.42
N HIS A 383 -3.94 3.13 11.34
CA HIS A 383 -5.04 2.18 11.35
C HIS A 383 -4.55 0.88 11.98
N SER A 384 -4.70 0.79 13.31
CA SER A 384 -4.45 -0.44 14.07
C SER A 384 -5.70 -1.34 14.01
N SER A 385 -5.55 -2.53 13.45
CA SER A 385 -6.51 -3.65 13.57
C SER A 385 -6.39 -4.41 14.90
N ASN A 386 -5.42 -4.04 15.76
CA ASN A 386 -5.33 -4.54 17.13
C ASN A 386 -6.05 -3.60 18.11
N PRO A 387 -6.81 -4.12 19.10
CA PRO A 387 -7.40 -3.29 20.13
C PRO A 387 -6.29 -2.70 20.98
N VAL A 388 -5.90 -1.45 20.70
CA VAL A 388 -5.04 -0.67 21.58
C VAL A 388 -5.75 -0.61 22.93
N GLU A 389 -5.11 -1.15 23.97
CA GLU A 389 -5.63 -1.15 25.33
C GLU A 389 -6.02 0.30 25.70
N LYS A 390 -7.31 0.57 25.89
CA LYS A 390 -7.78 1.92 26.25
C LYS A 390 -7.16 2.31 27.58
N VAL A 391 -6.21 3.26 27.54
CA VAL A 391 -5.61 3.83 28.75
C VAL A 391 -6.72 4.52 29.53
N VAL A 392 -6.93 4.06 30.77
CA VAL A 392 -7.88 4.68 31.68
C VAL A 392 -7.34 6.07 32.04
N ALA A 393 -8.13 7.11 31.74
CA ALA A 393 -7.75 8.49 32.02
C ALA A 393 -7.44 8.69 33.51
N VAL A 394 -6.32 9.35 33.80
CA VAL A 394 -5.92 9.69 35.17
C VAL A 394 -6.71 10.93 35.62
N ASP A 395 -7.47 10.80 36.71
CA ASP A 395 -8.27 11.88 37.31
C ASP A 395 -7.89 12.21 38.77
N THR A 396 -6.81 11.59 39.27
CA THR A 396 -6.42 11.58 40.69
C THR A 396 -5.77 12.87 41.21
N PHE A 397 -5.24 13.72 40.32
CA PHE A 397 -4.45 14.92 40.67
C PHE A 397 -5.18 16.24 40.36
N SER A 398 -4.46 17.37 40.44
CA SER A 398 -5.00 18.62 39.91
C SER A 398 -5.25 18.47 38.41
N LYS A 399 -6.18 19.27 37.89
CA LYS A 399 -6.56 19.23 36.48
C LYS A 399 -5.34 19.34 35.57
N GLU A 400 -4.44 20.28 35.85
CA GLU A 400 -3.25 20.52 35.03
C GLU A 400 -2.30 19.31 35.00
N VAL A 401 -2.16 18.61 36.13
CA VAL A 401 -1.29 17.44 36.23
C VAL A 401 -1.93 16.23 35.52
N ASN A 402 -3.24 16.05 35.67
CA ASN A 402 -3.98 15.01 34.96
C ASN A 402 -3.92 15.24 33.44
N ASP A 403 -4.18 16.46 32.98
CA ASP A 403 -4.14 16.84 31.56
C ASP A 403 -2.76 16.53 30.96
N ALA A 404 -1.67 16.93 31.62
CA ALA A 404 -0.31 16.65 31.14
C ALA A 404 0.06 15.15 31.14
N ILE A 405 -0.36 14.39 32.16
CA ILE A 405 -0.13 12.93 32.21
C ILE A 405 -0.90 12.22 31.09
N ASN A 406 -2.16 12.59 30.87
CA ASN A 406 -3.01 11.99 29.85
C ASN A 406 -2.55 12.37 28.44
N GLU A 407 -2.10 13.62 28.23
CA GLU A 407 -1.47 14.07 26.98
C GLU A 407 -0.23 13.22 26.67
N LYS A 408 0.69 13.05 27.63
CA LYS A 408 1.88 12.22 27.43
C LYS A 408 1.54 10.76 27.15
N TRP A 409 0.54 10.19 27.82
CA TRP A 409 0.05 8.84 27.51
C TRP A 409 -0.48 8.73 26.07
N THR A 410 -1.24 9.73 25.62
CA THR A 410 -1.78 9.77 24.26
C THR A 410 -0.65 9.79 23.23
N THR A 411 0.33 10.68 23.40
CA THR A 411 1.51 10.72 22.52
C THR A 411 2.31 9.42 22.52
N LEU A 412 2.48 8.77 23.67
CA LEU A 412 3.16 7.47 23.73
C LEU A 412 2.38 6.35 23.03
N GLN A 413 1.04 6.40 23.03
CA GLN A 413 0.23 5.45 22.27
C GLN A 413 0.31 5.67 20.77
N GLU A 414 0.31 6.93 20.33
CA GLU A 414 0.51 7.29 18.91
C GLU A 414 1.88 6.80 18.42
N LEU A 415 2.95 7.08 19.18
CA LEU A 415 4.29 6.60 18.88
C LEU A 415 4.38 5.07 18.91
N GLU A 416 3.70 4.40 19.83
CA GLU A 416 3.68 2.93 19.86
C GLU A 416 3.06 2.35 18.59
N ALA A 417 1.97 2.94 18.10
CA ALA A 417 1.33 2.52 16.86
C ALA A 417 2.22 2.79 15.64
N GLU A 418 2.93 3.92 15.61
CA GLU A 418 3.93 4.22 14.57
C GLU A 418 5.08 3.22 14.58
N VAL A 419 5.65 2.91 15.76
CA VAL A 419 6.72 1.90 15.90
C VAL A 419 6.25 0.52 15.45
N LEU A 420 5.04 0.11 15.83
CA LEU A 420 4.45 -1.14 15.36
C LEU A 420 4.32 -1.17 13.82
N SER A 421 3.81 -0.08 13.23
CA SER A 421 3.68 0.02 11.77
C SER A 421 5.04 -0.04 11.07
N LEU A 422 6.08 0.59 11.62
CA LEU A 422 7.45 0.50 11.07
C LEU A 422 8.05 -0.91 11.17
N GLU A 423 7.80 -1.61 12.29
CA GLU A 423 8.24 -2.99 12.48
C GLU A 423 7.51 -3.96 11.54
N GLU A 424 6.20 -3.78 11.31
CA GLU A 424 5.42 -4.57 10.36
C GLU A 424 5.81 -4.27 8.91
N SER A 425 5.98 -3.00 8.56
CA SER A 425 6.45 -2.57 7.23
C SER A 425 7.82 -3.15 6.89
N PHE A 426 8.73 -3.23 7.87
CA PHE A 426 10.04 -3.84 7.64
C PHE A 426 9.96 -5.35 7.39
N LYS A 427 8.97 -6.05 7.96
CA LYS A 427 8.72 -7.47 7.67
C LYS A 427 8.09 -7.68 6.30
N ASP A 428 7.09 -6.86 5.94
CA ASP A 428 6.53 -6.87 4.57
C ASP A 428 7.60 -6.60 3.52
N GLU A 429 8.52 -5.67 3.80
CA GLU A 429 9.67 -5.38 2.94
C GLU A 429 10.54 -6.62 2.70
N GLU A 430 10.87 -7.40 3.72
CA GLU A 430 11.66 -8.63 3.57
C GLU A 430 10.93 -9.67 2.72
N GLU A 431 9.65 -9.94 3.01
CA GLU A 431 8.82 -10.90 2.26
C GLU A 431 8.60 -10.47 0.79
N PHE A 432 8.39 -9.17 0.58
CA PHE A 432 8.27 -8.59 -0.75
C PHE A 432 9.55 -8.73 -1.56
N ILE A 433 10.72 -8.42 -0.98
CA ILE A 433 12.00 -8.52 -1.70
C ILE A 433 12.35 -9.97 -2.02
N GLU A 434 12.07 -10.91 -1.11
CA GLU A 434 12.29 -12.35 -1.34
C GLU A 434 11.41 -12.93 -2.46
N SER A 435 10.19 -12.42 -2.62
CA SER A 435 9.28 -12.84 -3.69
C SER A 435 9.52 -12.12 -5.01
N PHE A 436 9.91 -10.84 -4.97
CA PHE A 436 10.09 -10.01 -6.16
C PHE A 436 11.47 -10.20 -6.82
N GLY A 437 12.54 -10.33 -6.02
CA GLY A 437 13.92 -10.51 -6.50
C GLY A 437 14.23 -11.95 -6.91
N SER A 438 15.31 -12.16 -7.66
CA SER A 438 15.86 -13.48 -7.97
C SER A 438 17.34 -13.55 -7.62
N GLU A 439 17.76 -14.71 -7.11
CA GLU A 439 19.20 -15.00 -6.95
C GLU A 439 19.83 -15.57 -8.24
N ASP A 440 19.06 -15.76 -9.32
CA ASP A 440 19.58 -16.23 -10.60
C ASP A 440 20.17 -15.06 -11.42
N PRO A 441 21.51 -15.00 -11.60
CA PRO A 441 22.15 -13.93 -12.34
C PRO A 441 21.80 -13.93 -13.84
N ASN A 442 21.11 -14.95 -14.35
CA ASN A 442 20.61 -15.02 -15.72
C ASN A 442 19.07 -14.97 -15.80
N ASN A 443 18.39 -14.47 -14.76
CA ASN A 443 16.94 -14.37 -14.75
C ASN A 443 16.43 -13.36 -15.79
N VAL A 444 17.20 -12.31 -16.11
CA VAL A 444 16.76 -11.24 -17.03
C VAL A 444 16.98 -11.64 -18.48
N VAL A 445 15.92 -11.54 -19.29
CA VAL A 445 15.91 -11.85 -20.71
C VAL A 445 15.62 -10.59 -21.51
N MET A 446 16.54 -10.22 -22.40
CA MET A 446 16.33 -9.16 -23.40
C MET A 446 15.70 -9.75 -24.67
N LEU A 447 14.64 -9.11 -25.15
CA LEU A 447 13.90 -9.49 -26.35
C LEU A 447 13.94 -8.34 -27.35
N ASN A 448 14.27 -8.66 -28.60
CA ASN A 448 14.13 -7.74 -29.72
C ASN A 448 12.89 -8.13 -30.51
N VAL A 449 11.78 -7.46 -30.25
CA VAL A 449 10.51 -7.72 -30.92
C VAL A 449 10.40 -6.80 -32.12
N SER A 450 10.80 -7.28 -33.31
CA SER A 450 10.79 -6.51 -34.57
C SER A 450 11.36 -5.08 -34.45
N GLY A 451 12.49 -4.92 -33.76
CA GLY A 451 13.17 -3.63 -33.53
C GLY A 451 12.76 -2.91 -32.25
N THR A 452 11.78 -3.41 -31.50
CA THR A 452 11.40 -2.88 -30.19
C THR A 452 12.05 -3.72 -29.09
N MET A 453 12.88 -3.09 -28.26
CA MET A 453 13.52 -3.75 -27.13
C MET A 453 12.52 -3.92 -25.99
N MET A 454 12.44 -5.13 -25.46
CA MET A 454 11.68 -5.48 -24.27
C MET A 454 12.57 -6.28 -23.34
N ALA A 455 12.36 -6.19 -22.05
CA ALA A 455 13.06 -7.01 -21.06
C ALA A 455 12.04 -7.64 -20.13
N THR A 456 12.25 -8.90 -19.80
CA THR A 456 11.38 -9.60 -18.85
C THR A 456 12.21 -10.62 -18.10
N SER A 457 11.69 -11.14 -17.00
CA SER A 457 12.35 -12.24 -16.32
C SER A 457 11.93 -13.57 -16.93
N ARG A 458 12.84 -14.54 -16.86
CA ARG A 458 12.69 -15.82 -17.55
C ARG A 458 11.45 -16.57 -17.10
N ALA A 459 11.16 -16.60 -15.80
CA ALA A 459 9.97 -17.30 -15.31
C ALA A 459 8.65 -16.65 -15.76
N THR A 460 8.65 -15.40 -16.26
CA THR A 460 7.49 -14.77 -16.89
C THR A 460 7.21 -15.39 -18.27
N LEU A 461 8.27 -15.70 -19.02
CA LEU A 461 8.17 -16.33 -20.35
C LEU A 461 7.83 -17.83 -20.29
N LEU A 462 7.98 -18.44 -19.11
CA LEU A 462 7.64 -19.85 -18.88
C LEU A 462 6.14 -20.08 -18.59
N LEU A 463 5.31 -19.02 -18.58
CA LEU A 463 3.88 -19.12 -18.28
C LEU A 463 3.00 -19.17 -19.54
N PRO A 464 2.08 -20.14 -19.68
CA PRO A 464 2.03 -21.43 -18.98
C PRO A 464 3.11 -22.38 -19.52
N GLU A 465 3.52 -23.35 -18.70
CA GLU A 465 4.70 -24.20 -18.92
C GLU A 465 4.68 -25.00 -20.23
N ASP A 466 3.49 -25.32 -20.74
CA ASP A 466 3.29 -26.11 -21.95
C ASP A 466 3.20 -25.26 -23.22
N SER A 467 3.27 -23.93 -23.11
CA SER A 467 3.23 -23.02 -24.25
C SER A 467 4.46 -23.14 -25.15
N VAL A 468 4.30 -22.79 -26.42
CA VAL A 468 5.42 -22.69 -27.37
C VAL A 468 6.40 -21.61 -26.92
N LEU A 469 5.91 -20.54 -26.28
CA LEU A 469 6.75 -19.51 -25.69
C LEU A 469 7.64 -20.12 -24.58
N ALA A 470 7.06 -20.82 -23.61
CA ALA A 470 7.81 -21.46 -22.53
C ALA A 470 8.89 -22.43 -23.06
N GLN A 471 8.55 -23.22 -24.09
CA GLN A 471 9.49 -24.15 -24.73
C GLN A 471 10.69 -23.48 -25.41
N GLN A 472 10.58 -22.20 -25.82
CA GLN A 472 11.70 -21.44 -26.38
C GLN A 472 12.72 -21.02 -25.31
N PHE A 473 12.26 -20.85 -24.06
CA PHE A 473 13.07 -20.36 -22.94
C PHE A 473 13.37 -21.47 -21.91
N ASP A 474 13.12 -22.74 -22.25
CA ASP A 474 13.49 -23.90 -21.44
C ASP A 474 15.02 -24.16 -21.45
N ASN A 475 15.56 -24.60 -20.30
CA ASN A 475 16.99 -24.83 -20.04
C ASN A 475 17.64 -25.78 -21.04
N SER A 476 16.86 -26.72 -21.60
CA SER A 476 17.34 -27.73 -22.53
C SER A 476 17.63 -27.18 -23.95
N LYS A 477 17.09 -26.01 -24.31
CA LYS A 477 17.18 -25.43 -25.66
C LYS A 477 17.74 -24.01 -25.69
N TRP A 478 17.61 -23.26 -24.59
CA TRP A 478 18.06 -21.88 -24.49
C TRP A 478 19.58 -21.71 -24.67
N THR A 479 20.36 -22.69 -24.19
CA THR A 479 21.83 -22.72 -24.34
C THR A 479 22.28 -22.82 -25.81
N GLU A 480 21.40 -23.21 -26.74
CA GLU A 480 21.73 -23.36 -28.17
C GLU A 480 21.26 -22.20 -29.05
N GLN A 481 20.35 -21.32 -28.59
CA GLN A 481 19.72 -20.29 -29.43
C GLN A 481 20.39 -18.90 -29.38
N GLY A 482 21.44 -18.73 -28.59
CA GLY A 482 22.19 -17.47 -28.50
C GLY A 482 23.42 -17.44 -29.41
N SER A 483 23.24 -17.01 -30.66
CA SER A 483 24.30 -16.61 -31.62
C SER A 483 25.14 -17.76 -32.23
N ALA A 484 25.18 -17.83 -33.57
CA ALA A 484 26.13 -18.63 -34.36
C ALA A 484 27.59 -18.15 -34.26
N SER A 485 27.92 -17.39 -33.21
CA SER A 485 29.25 -16.92 -32.84
C SER A 485 29.37 -17.02 -31.32
N PRO A 486 30.46 -17.61 -30.78
CA PRO A 486 30.63 -17.73 -29.34
C PRO A 486 30.53 -16.35 -28.69
N ARG A 487 29.80 -16.26 -27.57
CA ARG A 487 29.66 -15.01 -26.79
C ARG A 487 31.07 -14.52 -26.45
N VAL A 488 31.30 -13.20 -26.48
CA VAL A 488 32.64 -12.62 -26.25
C VAL A 488 33.24 -13.12 -24.94
N LYS A 489 32.43 -13.28 -23.89
CA LYS A 489 32.87 -13.86 -22.60
C LYS A 489 33.48 -15.27 -22.69
N ASP A 490 33.08 -16.05 -23.69
CA ASP A 490 33.50 -17.44 -23.90
C ASP A 490 34.64 -17.55 -24.92
N TRP A 491 35.18 -16.42 -25.40
CA TRP A 491 36.29 -16.41 -26.35
C TRP A 491 37.57 -16.98 -25.76
N THR A 492 38.23 -17.82 -26.55
CA THR A 492 39.56 -18.34 -26.26
C THR A 492 40.62 -17.24 -26.48
N PRO A 493 41.86 -17.41 -25.97
CA PRO A 493 42.95 -16.50 -26.28
C PRO A 493 43.22 -16.34 -27.79
N ASP A 494 42.97 -17.41 -28.57
CA ASP A 494 43.03 -17.39 -30.03
C ASP A 494 41.99 -16.43 -30.64
N ASP A 495 40.74 -16.51 -30.16
CA ASP A 495 39.64 -15.66 -30.63
C ASP A 495 39.90 -14.18 -30.30
N VAL A 496 40.35 -13.89 -29.07
CA VAL A 496 40.76 -12.54 -28.65
C VAL A 496 41.87 -12.02 -29.54
N THR A 497 42.89 -12.84 -29.82
CA THR A 497 44.01 -12.44 -30.68
C THR A 497 43.55 -12.14 -32.11
N ASN A 498 42.66 -12.96 -32.66
CA ASN A 498 42.10 -12.75 -33.99
C ASN A 498 41.25 -11.48 -34.05
N TRP A 499 40.50 -11.18 -32.98
CA TRP A 499 39.78 -9.92 -32.87
C TRP A 499 40.72 -8.71 -32.81
N VAL A 500 41.78 -8.73 -31.99
CA VAL A 500 42.75 -7.61 -31.92
C VAL A 500 43.36 -7.30 -33.30
N LYS A 501 43.69 -8.33 -34.09
CA LYS A 501 44.19 -8.18 -35.47
C LYS A 501 43.17 -7.55 -36.43
N SER A 502 41.87 -7.71 -36.14
CA SER A 502 40.80 -7.13 -36.95
C SER A 502 40.53 -5.66 -36.64
N VAL A 503 41.03 -5.15 -35.50
CA VAL A 503 40.83 -3.77 -35.10
C VAL A 503 41.62 -2.84 -36.02
N LYS A 504 40.90 -1.95 -36.70
CA LYS A 504 41.49 -1.01 -37.65
C LYS A 504 42.50 -0.09 -36.98
N ASP A 505 43.65 0.11 -37.64
CA ASP A 505 44.75 0.99 -37.20
C ASP A 505 45.46 0.53 -35.89
N VAL A 506 45.22 -0.69 -35.42
CA VAL A 506 46.00 -1.35 -34.36
C VAL A 506 47.11 -2.20 -34.99
N PRO A 507 48.38 -2.02 -34.59
CA PRO A 507 49.50 -2.84 -35.09
C PRO A 507 49.40 -4.33 -34.72
N ASP A 508 49.79 -5.22 -35.63
CA ASP A 508 49.72 -6.69 -35.44
C ASP A 508 50.53 -7.22 -34.24
N ASP A 509 51.62 -6.54 -33.86
CA ASP A 509 52.46 -6.91 -32.72
C ASP A 509 51.72 -6.77 -31.38
N ILE A 510 50.66 -5.96 -31.34
CA ILE A 510 49.80 -5.84 -30.16
C ILE A 510 49.00 -7.12 -29.92
N ALA A 511 48.58 -7.83 -30.98
CA ALA A 511 47.86 -9.09 -30.83
C ALA A 511 48.73 -10.16 -30.15
N THR A 512 50.05 -10.14 -30.40
CA THR A 512 51.01 -11.02 -29.72
C THR A 512 51.04 -10.78 -28.21
N LEU A 513 50.89 -9.53 -27.75
CA LEU A 513 50.83 -9.23 -26.32
C LEU A 513 49.60 -9.85 -25.65
N PHE A 514 48.44 -9.81 -26.30
CA PHE A 514 47.22 -10.43 -25.78
C PHE A 514 47.34 -11.95 -25.72
N TRP A 515 47.97 -12.57 -26.74
CA TRP A 515 48.27 -14.00 -26.75
C TRP A 515 49.26 -14.39 -25.64
N GLU A 516 50.39 -13.68 -25.51
CA GLU A 516 51.43 -13.97 -24.53
C GLU A 516 50.94 -13.87 -23.08
N ASN A 517 49.95 -13.01 -22.83
CA ASN A 517 49.30 -12.86 -21.54
C ASN A 517 48.06 -13.77 -21.38
N GLU A 518 47.79 -14.65 -22.35
CA GLU A 518 46.66 -15.60 -22.36
C GLU A 518 45.29 -14.96 -22.10
N ILE A 519 45.07 -13.72 -22.57
CA ILE A 519 43.85 -12.97 -22.29
C ILE A 519 42.65 -13.65 -22.92
N LYS A 520 41.66 -14.00 -22.09
CA LYS A 520 40.39 -14.60 -22.50
C LYS A 520 39.31 -13.55 -22.70
N GLY A 521 38.21 -13.97 -23.32
CA GLY A 521 37.04 -13.13 -23.58
C GLY A 521 36.50 -12.34 -22.38
N SER A 522 36.32 -12.99 -21.24
CA SER A 522 35.87 -12.34 -19.99
C SER A 522 36.87 -11.31 -19.46
N GLU A 523 38.17 -11.56 -19.64
CA GLU A 523 39.23 -10.66 -19.19
C GLU A 523 39.37 -9.47 -20.14
N LEU A 524 39.21 -9.70 -21.45
CA LEU A 524 39.18 -8.66 -22.47
C LEU A 524 38.13 -7.59 -22.17
N LEU A 525 36.91 -8.02 -21.81
CA LEU A 525 35.81 -7.12 -21.46
C LEU A 525 36.07 -6.32 -20.16
N ALA A 526 36.90 -6.86 -19.26
CA ALA A 526 37.26 -6.20 -18.01
C ALA A 526 38.50 -5.30 -18.12
N LEU A 527 39.17 -5.26 -19.29
CA LEU A 527 40.41 -4.49 -19.46
C LEU A 527 40.14 -2.99 -19.51
N ASP A 528 40.63 -2.30 -18.48
CA ASP A 528 40.67 -0.85 -18.43
C ASP A 528 41.99 -0.28 -18.99
N LYS A 529 42.12 1.04 -18.91
CA LYS A 529 43.30 1.77 -19.39
C LYS A 529 44.60 1.28 -18.72
N ASP A 530 44.55 0.88 -17.46
CA ASP A 530 45.73 0.48 -16.71
C ASP A 530 46.05 -1.00 -16.95
N GLY A 531 45.04 -1.86 -17.10
CA GLY A 531 45.20 -3.24 -17.57
C GLY A 531 45.91 -3.32 -18.92
N LEU A 532 45.51 -2.50 -19.90
CA LEU A 532 46.18 -2.44 -21.21
C LEU A 532 47.65 -2.02 -21.14
N LYS A 533 48.00 -1.11 -20.21
CA LYS A 533 49.41 -0.73 -19.98
C LYS A 533 50.19 -1.86 -19.33
N MET A 534 49.58 -2.60 -18.40
CA MET A 534 50.21 -3.75 -17.73
C MET A 534 50.53 -4.89 -18.70
N ILE A 535 49.66 -5.12 -19.68
CA ILE A 535 49.88 -6.07 -20.80
C ILE A 535 51.03 -5.63 -21.71
N GLY A 536 51.44 -4.36 -21.65
CA GLY A 536 52.59 -3.83 -22.39
C GLY A 536 52.23 -2.91 -23.56
N VAL A 537 50.96 -2.51 -23.71
CA VAL A 537 50.55 -1.54 -24.74
C VAL A 537 51.02 -0.14 -24.32
N LYS A 538 52.02 0.41 -25.02
CA LYS A 538 52.65 1.69 -24.64
C LYS A 538 52.10 2.91 -25.36
N ARG A 539 51.54 2.74 -26.56
CA ARG A 539 51.09 3.86 -27.40
C ARG A 539 49.71 4.32 -26.97
N ALA A 540 49.60 5.58 -26.54
CA ALA A 540 48.34 6.16 -26.08
C ALA A 540 47.20 6.08 -27.11
N GLY A 541 47.48 6.27 -28.40
CA GLY A 541 46.48 6.16 -29.46
C GLY A 541 45.93 4.73 -29.60
N THR A 542 46.79 3.72 -29.50
CA THR A 542 46.40 2.30 -29.54
C THR A 542 45.55 1.92 -28.34
N ILE A 543 45.91 2.40 -27.14
CA ILE A 543 45.09 2.19 -25.92
C ILE A 543 43.68 2.78 -26.13
N CYS A 544 43.56 3.99 -26.68
CA CYS A 544 42.25 4.61 -26.90
C CYS A 544 41.41 3.86 -27.94
N LEU A 545 42.03 3.38 -29.03
CA LEU A 545 41.35 2.57 -30.04
C LEU A 545 40.87 1.24 -29.45
N LEU A 546 41.72 0.52 -28.72
CA LEU A 546 41.34 -0.73 -28.06
C LEU A 546 40.23 -0.53 -27.04
N LEU A 547 40.30 0.50 -26.19
CA LEU A 547 39.22 0.79 -25.23
C LEU A 547 37.89 1.10 -25.93
N LYS A 548 37.91 1.84 -27.05
CA LYS A 548 36.71 2.12 -27.83
C LYS A 548 36.09 0.85 -28.39
N GLU A 549 36.91 -0.05 -28.93
CA GLU A 549 36.46 -1.27 -29.59
C GLU A 549 36.08 -2.36 -28.58
N ILE A 550 36.75 -2.44 -27.43
CA ILE A 550 36.33 -3.27 -26.28
C ILE A 550 34.96 -2.80 -25.80
N LYS A 551 34.73 -1.49 -25.68
CA LYS A 551 33.42 -0.95 -25.32
C LYS A 551 32.34 -1.33 -26.34
N GLN A 552 32.65 -1.27 -27.64
CA GLN A 552 31.72 -1.72 -28.68
C GLN A 552 31.46 -3.22 -28.65
N LEU A 553 32.48 -4.04 -28.34
CA LEU A 553 32.31 -5.48 -28.12
C LEU A 553 31.46 -5.76 -26.88
N GLU A 554 31.65 -5.01 -25.81
CA GLU A 554 30.87 -5.11 -24.59
C GLU A 554 29.39 -4.81 -24.89
N GLU A 555 29.12 -3.68 -25.55
CA GLU A 555 27.79 -3.29 -26.05
C GLU A 555 27.18 -4.39 -26.95
N ALA A 556 27.95 -4.90 -27.92
CA ALA A 556 27.49 -5.95 -28.85
C ALA A 556 27.32 -7.34 -28.19
N SER A 557 28.08 -7.63 -27.13
CA SER A 557 27.97 -8.90 -26.37
C SER A 557 26.79 -8.90 -25.40
N GLN A 558 26.35 -7.71 -24.96
CA GLN A 558 25.13 -7.50 -24.19
C GLN A 558 23.88 -7.56 -25.09
N ASP A 559 24.03 -7.33 -26.38
CA ASP A 559 23.00 -7.35 -27.44
C ASP A 559 22.57 -8.77 -27.89
N THR A 560 22.75 -9.80 -27.06
CA THR A 560 22.13 -11.13 -27.30
C THR A 560 20.62 -11.08 -26.99
N ALA A 561 19.90 -10.15 -27.59
CA ALA A 561 18.46 -10.07 -27.49
C ALA A 561 17.84 -11.18 -28.36
N THR A 562 16.90 -11.93 -27.79
CA THR A 562 16.19 -12.95 -28.57
C THR A 562 15.26 -12.28 -29.57
N LEU A 563 15.44 -12.57 -30.85
CA LEU A 563 14.64 -11.97 -31.91
C LEU A 563 13.25 -12.58 -31.94
N ILE A 564 12.23 -11.72 -31.91
CA ILE A 564 10.82 -12.08 -32.05
C ILE A 564 10.24 -11.34 -33.26
N GLU A 565 9.97 -12.09 -34.32
CA GLU A 565 9.49 -11.55 -35.61
C GLU A 565 7.97 -11.35 -35.66
N TYR A 566 7.40 -10.76 -34.60
CA TYR A 566 5.97 -10.45 -34.50
C TYR A 566 5.71 -9.01 -34.11
N SER A 567 4.44 -8.59 -34.19
CA SER A 567 4.00 -7.24 -33.87
C SER A 567 4.38 -6.86 -32.43
N PRO A 568 5.21 -5.81 -32.23
CA PRO A 568 5.62 -5.36 -30.90
C PRO A 568 4.43 -5.07 -29.99
N TYR A 569 3.43 -4.37 -30.50
CA TYR A 569 2.19 -4.10 -29.76
C TYR A 569 1.48 -5.37 -29.26
N CYS A 570 1.28 -6.38 -30.13
CA CYS A 570 0.56 -7.59 -29.74
C CYS A 570 1.37 -8.43 -28.75
N PHE A 571 2.68 -8.55 -28.97
CA PHE A 571 3.55 -9.27 -28.06
C PHE A 571 3.69 -8.55 -26.71
N GLY A 572 3.75 -7.21 -26.71
CA GLY A 572 3.74 -6.40 -25.50
C GLY A 572 2.49 -6.66 -24.64
N LYS A 573 1.30 -6.71 -25.25
CA LYS A 573 0.06 -7.05 -24.54
C LYS A 573 0.06 -8.46 -23.93
N ILE A 574 0.66 -9.44 -24.63
CA ILE A 574 0.88 -10.79 -24.09
C ILE A 574 1.82 -10.68 -22.89
N LEU A 575 2.96 -10.02 -23.07
CA LEU A 575 4.02 -9.93 -22.08
C LEU A 575 3.55 -9.23 -20.79
N ASP A 576 2.83 -8.12 -20.91
CA ASP A 576 2.26 -7.40 -19.76
C ASP A 576 1.28 -8.27 -18.97
N TYR A 577 0.44 -9.04 -19.65
CA TYR A 577 -0.46 -9.98 -18.97
C TYR A 577 0.31 -11.13 -18.30
N LEU A 578 1.37 -11.66 -18.93
CA LEU A 578 2.23 -12.67 -18.29
C LEU A 578 2.94 -12.11 -17.05
N ARG A 579 3.40 -10.85 -17.09
CA ARG A 579 3.98 -10.16 -15.92
C ARG A 579 2.99 -10.11 -14.76
N LEU A 580 1.77 -9.65 -15.02
CA LEU A 580 0.72 -9.60 -13.99
C LEU A 580 0.34 -11.00 -13.48
N LYS A 581 0.24 -12.00 -14.37
CA LYS A 581 -0.02 -13.39 -13.99
C LYS A 581 1.07 -13.97 -13.11
N ARG A 582 2.34 -13.65 -13.40
CA ARG A 582 3.44 -14.05 -12.53
C ARG A 582 3.32 -13.40 -11.15
N LEU A 583 3.12 -12.10 -11.09
CA LEU A 583 2.96 -11.39 -9.81
C LEU A 583 1.79 -11.96 -9.00
N GLN A 584 0.70 -12.33 -9.68
CA GLN A 584 -0.44 -13.00 -9.06
C GLN A 584 -0.07 -14.39 -8.49
N THR A 585 0.70 -15.20 -9.23
CA THR A 585 1.18 -16.50 -8.69
C THR A 585 2.09 -16.36 -7.48
N LEU A 586 2.74 -15.20 -7.31
CA LEU A 586 3.55 -14.86 -6.14
C LEU A 586 2.73 -14.21 -5.00
N GLY A 587 1.42 -14.00 -5.19
CA GLY A 587 0.56 -13.34 -4.22
C GLY A 587 0.77 -11.83 -4.10
N LEU A 588 1.46 -11.21 -5.07
CA LEU A 588 1.81 -9.79 -5.04
C LEU A 588 0.75 -8.86 -5.65
N VAL A 589 -0.14 -9.40 -6.49
CA VAL A 589 -1.27 -8.69 -7.10
C VAL A 589 -2.48 -9.59 -7.21
N ASP A 590 -3.67 -8.99 -7.29
CA ASP A 590 -4.92 -9.71 -7.57
C ASP A 590 -4.97 -10.32 -8.98
N GLU A 591 -5.97 -11.16 -9.22
CA GLU A 591 -6.26 -11.77 -10.52
C GLU A 591 -6.39 -10.68 -11.61
N PRO A 592 -5.50 -10.65 -12.62
CA PRO A 592 -5.49 -9.59 -13.60
C PRO A 592 -6.62 -9.75 -14.63
N ALA A 593 -7.14 -8.62 -15.09
CA ALA A 593 -8.07 -8.60 -16.22
C ALA A 593 -7.42 -9.13 -17.50
N LEU A 594 -8.24 -9.63 -18.43
CA LEU A 594 -7.77 -10.05 -19.76
C LEU A 594 -7.19 -8.86 -20.53
N PRO A 595 -6.22 -9.09 -21.44
CA PRO A 595 -5.58 -8.03 -22.20
C PRO A 595 -6.58 -7.15 -22.97
N ILE A 596 -6.51 -5.84 -22.75
CA ILE A 596 -7.27 -4.85 -23.51
C ILE A 596 -6.49 -4.50 -24.78
N VAL A 597 -7.12 -4.72 -25.94
CA VAL A 597 -6.49 -4.58 -27.27
C VAL A 597 -7.39 -3.74 -28.16
N CYS A 598 -6.83 -2.74 -28.86
CA CYS A 598 -7.60 -1.94 -29.80
C CYS A 598 -8.21 -2.78 -30.93
N GLU A 599 -9.38 -2.36 -31.40
CA GLU A 599 -10.17 -3.12 -32.37
C GLU A 599 -9.41 -3.39 -33.68
N SER A 600 -8.52 -2.46 -34.07
CA SER A 600 -7.70 -2.60 -35.28
C SER A 600 -6.66 -3.75 -35.20
N GLN A 601 -6.22 -4.11 -33.99
CA GLN A 601 -5.19 -5.12 -33.76
C GLN A 601 -5.75 -6.45 -33.26
N LYS A 602 -7.02 -6.53 -32.85
CA LYS A 602 -7.64 -7.74 -32.26
C LYS A 602 -7.41 -9.03 -33.06
N LYS A 603 -7.65 -9.00 -34.37
CA LYS A 603 -7.40 -10.16 -35.26
C LYS A 603 -5.93 -10.55 -35.34
N ARG A 604 -5.02 -9.58 -35.23
CA ARG A 604 -3.57 -9.83 -35.23
C ARG A 604 -3.14 -10.42 -33.89
N PHE A 605 -3.63 -9.84 -32.80
CA PHE A 605 -3.40 -10.31 -31.44
C PHE A 605 -3.81 -11.77 -31.27
N GLU A 606 -5.02 -12.15 -31.67
CA GLU A 606 -5.50 -13.54 -31.61
C GLU A 606 -4.60 -14.52 -32.37
N LYS A 607 -4.03 -14.10 -33.52
CA LYS A 607 -3.11 -14.94 -34.29
C LYS A 607 -1.78 -15.15 -33.57
N VAL A 608 -1.23 -14.08 -32.98
CA VAL A 608 0.02 -14.16 -32.20
C VAL A 608 -0.18 -15.04 -30.96
N VAL A 609 -1.31 -14.88 -30.25
CA VAL A 609 -1.65 -15.73 -29.10
C VAL A 609 -1.78 -17.19 -29.51
N LYS A 610 -2.52 -17.51 -30.58
CA LYS A 610 -2.67 -18.90 -31.04
C LYS A 610 -1.36 -19.55 -31.48
N TYR A 611 -0.40 -18.76 -31.94
CA TYR A 611 0.94 -19.24 -32.28
C TYR A 611 1.74 -19.65 -31.05
N TYR A 612 1.79 -18.77 -30.04
CA TYR A 612 2.57 -19.02 -28.81
C TYR A 612 1.89 -19.96 -27.82
N PHE A 613 0.55 -20.02 -27.82
CA PHE A 613 -0.25 -20.78 -26.88
C PHE A 613 -1.21 -21.73 -27.63
N PRO A 614 -0.71 -22.65 -28.48
CA PRO A 614 -1.57 -23.59 -29.19
C PRO A 614 -2.24 -24.53 -28.17
N GLY A 615 -3.57 -24.55 -28.16
CA GLY A 615 -4.35 -25.35 -27.19
C GLY A 615 -4.66 -24.63 -25.87
N ASN A 616 -3.92 -23.59 -25.52
CA ASN A 616 -4.10 -22.78 -24.30
C ASN A 616 -4.43 -21.32 -24.60
N SER A 617 -4.99 -21.03 -25.77
CA SER A 617 -5.30 -19.64 -26.13
C SER A 617 -6.30 -18.98 -25.18
N SER A 618 -7.17 -19.76 -24.50
CA SER A 618 -8.08 -19.25 -23.46
C SER A 618 -7.35 -18.68 -22.25
N PHE A 619 -6.10 -19.10 -22.00
CA PHE A 619 -5.28 -18.53 -20.92
C PHE A 619 -5.09 -17.02 -21.06
N ILE A 620 -5.02 -16.53 -22.31
CA ILE A 620 -4.86 -15.10 -22.63
C ILE A 620 -6.15 -14.49 -23.20
N LEU A 621 -6.97 -15.26 -23.92
CA LEU A 621 -8.17 -14.74 -24.61
C LEU A 621 -9.46 -14.82 -23.79
N GLY A 622 -9.46 -15.53 -22.64
CA GLY A 622 -10.66 -15.88 -21.90
C GLY A 622 -11.30 -17.16 -22.41
#